data_AF-A0A1W1BD39-F1
#
_entry.id   AF-A0A1W1BD39-F1
#
_cell.length_a   1.000
_cell.length_b   1.000
_cell.length_c   1.000
_cell.angle_alpha   90.00
_cell.angle_beta   90.00
_cell.angle_gamma   90.00
#
_symmetry.space_group_name_H-M   'P 1'
#
loop_
_entity.id
_entity.type
_entity.pdbx_description
1 polymer ?
#
loop_
_entity_poly.entity_id
_entity_poly.type
_entity_poly.pdbx_seq_one_letter_code
_entity_poly.pdbx_strand_id
1 'polypeptide(L)'
;MLQIGIADINKKPSIIDTLNDVAQIVNKKTKSVKGYFIPFEYHDMIRDAIEEIEYQKFKQRNKDLVTSSHSDDTLLDGLDEEY
;
A
#
# COMPACT_ATOMS: atom_id res chain seq x y z
N MET A 1 -6.37 -21.55 -5.77
CA MET A 1 -5.58 -20.31 -5.67
C MET A 1 -4.45 -20.40 -6.68
N LEU A 2 -4.46 -19.51 -7.68
CA LEU A 2 -3.56 -19.59 -8.83
C LEU A 2 -2.15 -19.11 -8.45
N GLN A 3 -1.10 -19.76 -8.92
CA GLN A 3 0.29 -19.40 -8.60
C GLN A 3 1.08 -19.09 -9.89
N ILE A 4 1.77 -17.97 -9.89
CA ILE A 4 2.55 -17.50 -11.04
C ILE A 4 4.00 -17.29 -10.63
N GLY A 5 4.90 -17.85 -11.43
CA GLY A 5 6.33 -17.65 -11.25
C GLY A 5 6.75 -16.26 -11.67
N ILE A 6 7.55 -15.58 -10.84
CA ILE A 6 8.12 -14.27 -11.20
C ILE A 6 8.95 -14.33 -12.49
N ALA A 7 9.61 -15.47 -12.74
CA ALA A 7 10.36 -15.71 -13.95
C ALA A 7 9.47 -15.84 -15.19
N ASP A 8 8.24 -16.34 -15.03
CA ASP A 8 7.28 -16.50 -16.12
C ASP A 8 6.69 -15.15 -16.50
N ILE A 9 6.40 -14.29 -15.51
CA ILE A 9 6.00 -12.89 -15.71
C ILE A 9 7.09 -12.13 -16.47
N ASN A 10 8.35 -12.24 -16.05
CA ASN A 10 9.47 -11.56 -16.71
C ASN A 10 9.67 -12.02 -18.17
N LYS A 11 9.39 -13.30 -18.46
CA LYS A 11 9.50 -13.84 -19.83
C LYS A 11 8.33 -13.45 -20.71
N LYS A 12 7.13 -13.39 -20.15
CA LYS A 12 5.90 -13.06 -20.88
C LYS A 12 5.00 -12.22 -19.98
N PRO A 13 5.15 -10.88 -20.00
CA PRO A 13 4.35 -9.99 -19.18
C PRO A 13 2.84 -10.09 -19.46
N SER A 14 2.48 -10.39 -20.71
CA SER A 14 1.09 -10.54 -21.16
C SER A 14 0.33 -11.70 -20.51
N ILE A 15 0.99 -12.54 -19.71
CA ILE A 15 0.31 -13.54 -18.87
C ILE A 15 -0.61 -12.86 -17.85
N ILE A 16 -0.25 -11.63 -17.43
CA ILE A 16 -1.02 -10.87 -16.46
C ILE A 16 -2.37 -10.45 -17.06
N ASP A 17 -2.39 -10.04 -18.33
CA ASP A 17 -3.60 -9.57 -19.02
C ASP A 17 -4.64 -10.68 -19.21
N THR A 18 -4.21 -11.95 -19.14
CA THR A 18 -5.11 -13.12 -19.24
C THR A 18 -5.64 -13.60 -17.90
N LEU A 19 -5.26 -12.96 -16.79
CA LEU A 19 -5.69 -13.35 -15.45
C LEU A 19 -6.95 -12.61 -15.05
N ASN A 20 -8.05 -13.35 -14.99
CA ASN A 20 -9.33 -12.85 -14.50
C ASN A 20 -9.52 -13.06 -12.99
N ASP A 21 -8.55 -13.68 -12.31
CA ASP A 21 -8.66 -14.05 -10.90
C ASP A 21 -7.35 -13.74 -10.14
N VAL A 22 -7.44 -13.70 -8.81
CA VAL A 22 -6.33 -13.41 -7.91
C VAL A 22 -5.24 -14.48 -8.02
N ALA A 23 -4.02 -14.03 -8.29
CA ALA A 23 -2.86 -14.91 -8.43
C ALA A 23 -1.79 -14.58 -7.40
N GLN A 24 -1.17 -15.62 -6.86
CA GLN A 24 -0.01 -15.49 -5.98
C GLN A 24 1.27 -15.45 -6.80
N ILE A 25 2.06 -14.39 -6.63
CA ILE A 25 3.36 -14.26 -7.27
C ILE A 25 4.39 -14.95 -6.39
N VAL A 26 4.97 -16.02 -6.92
CA VAL A 26 5.95 -16.84 -6.21
C VAL A 26 7.31 -16.83 -6.92
N ASN A 27 8.38 -16.81 -6.14
CA ASN A 27 9.68 -17.19 -6.64
C ASN A 27 9.79 -18.72 -6.61
N LYS A 28 9.65 -19.35 -7.78
CA LYS A 28 9.72 -20.81 -7.92
C LYS A 28 11.05 -21.43 -7.45
N LYS A 29 12.16 -20.66 -7.47
CA LYS A 29 13.48 -21.15 -7.03
C LYS A 29 13.58 -21.19 -5.51
N THR A 30 13.14 -20.13 -4.83
CA THR A 30 13.24 -20.00 -3.36
C THR A 30 11.97 -20.43 -2.64
N LYS A 31 10.93 -20.86 -3.38
CA LYS A 31 9.57 -21.16 -2.88
C LYS A 31 8.97 -20.05 -2.02
N SER A 32 9.42 -18.80 -2.20
CA SER A 32 8.96 -17.67 -1.42
C SER A 32 7.88 -16.89 -2.14
N VAL A 33 6.83 -16.53 -1.41
CA VAL A 33 5.78 -15.64 -1.89
C VAL A 33 6.34 -14.23 -1.95
N LYS A 34 6.21 -13.58 -3.11
CA LYS A 34 6.67 -12.21 -3.33
C LYS A 34 5.53 -11.19 -3.29
N GLY A 35 4.31 -11.62 -3.62
CA GLY A 35 3.14 -10.78 -3.54
C GLY A 35 1.91 -11.45 -4.14
N TYR A 36 0.88 -10.64 -4.32
CA TYR A 36 -0.38 -11.02 -4.93
C TYR A 36 -0.67 -10.09 -6.10
N PHE A 37 -1.18 -10.67 -7.17
CA PHE A 37 -1.80 -9.95 -8.27
C PHE A 37 -3.30 -9.99 -8.05
N ILE A 38 -3.94 -8.83 -8.10
CA ILE A 38 -5.38 -8.69 -7.99
C ILE A 38 -5.85 -7.95 -9.26
N PRO A 39 -6.78 -8.53 -10.03
CA PRO A 39 -7.38 -7.86 -11.18
C PRO A 39 -8.04 -6.53 -10.80
N PHE A 40 -8.05 -5.58 -11.73
CA PHE A 40 -8.65 -4.26 -11.51
C PHE A 40 -10.15 -4.32 -11.23
N GLU A 41 -10.86 -5.34 -11.68
CA GLU A 41 -12.29 -5.55 -11.41
C GLU A 41 -12.62 -5.60 -9.91
N TYR A 42 -11.67 -6.05 -9.08
CA TYR A 42 -11.83 -6.09 -7.64
C TYR A 42 -11.46 -4.78 -6.95
N HIS A 43 -10.97 -3.77 -7.69
CA HIS A 43 -10.49 -2.50 -7.15
C HIS A 43 -11.50 -1.87 -6.20
N ASP A 44 -12.76 -1.75 -6.61
CA ASP A 44 -13.81 -1.11 -5.81
C ASP A 44 -14.11 -1.86 -4.51
N MET A 45 -13.85 -3.18 -4.48
CA MET A 45 -14.03 -4.00 -3.28
C MET A 45 -12.86 -3.91 -2.31
N ILE A 46 -11.65 -3.61 -2.81
CA ILE A 46 -10.42 -3.59 -2.01
C ILE A 46 -9.87 -2.19 -1.76
N ARG A 47 -10.48 -1.17 -2.36
CA ARG A 47 -10.02 0.22 -2.31
C ARG A 47 -9.83 0.71 -0.88
N ASP A 48 -10.85 0.56 -0.04
CA ASP A 48 -10.81 1.01 1.36
C ASP A 48 -9.66 0.34 2.12
N ALA A 49 -9.44 -0.95 1.87
CA ALA A 49 -8.34 -1.69 2.47
C ALA A 49 -6.97 -1.23 1.96
N ILE A 50 -6.84 -0.88 0.67
CA ILE A 50 -5.61 -0.32 0.11
C ILE A 50 -5.32 1.04 0.77
N GLU A 51 -6.31 1.94 0.84
CA GLU A 51 -6.17 3.27 1.43
C GLU A 51 -5.78 3.18 2.91
N GLU A 52 -6.39 2.27 3.68
CA GLU A 52 -6.02 2.03 5.08
C GLU A 52 -4.57 1.52 5.21
N ILE A 53 -4.16 0.56 4.38
CA ILE A 53 -2.79 0.03 4.38
C ILE A 53 -1.78 1.14 4.05
N GLU A 54 -2.07 1.98 3.06
CA GLU A 54 -1.22 3.10 2.68
C GLU A 54 -1.12 4.13 3.81
N TYR A 55 -2.23 4.43 4.47
CA TYR A 55 -2.26 5.33 5.61
C TYR A 55 -1.44 4.80 6.79
N GLN A 56 -1.53 3.51 7.11
CA GLN A 56 -0.71 2.89 8.15
C GLN A 56 0.78 2.92 7.78
N LYS A 57 1.14 2.63 6.52
CA LYS A 57 2.53 2.76 6.04
C LYS A 57 3.01 4.20 6.06
N PHE A 58 2.14 5.16 5.77
CA PHE A 58 2.43 6.58 5.89
C PHE A 58 2.73 6.96 7.34
N LYS A 59 1.88 6.56 8.30
CA LYS A 59 2.12 6.75 9.73
C LYS A 59 3.43 6.14 10.21
N GLN A 60 3.76 4.94 9.73
CA GLN A 60 5.00 4.27 10.12
C GLN A 60 6.23 4.97 9.57
N ARG A 61 6.19 5.47 8.32
CA ARG A 61 7.29 6.24 7.71
C ARG A 61 7.45 7.62 8.32
N ASN A 62 6.34 8.27 8.65
CA ASN A 62 6.30 9.61 9.21
C ASN A 62 6.13 9.59 10.73
N LYS A 63 6.53 8.49 11.39
CA LYS A 63 6.38 8.33 12.83
C LYS A 63 6.99 9.51 13.57
N ASP A 64 8.16 9.99 13.12
CA ASP A 64 8.83 11.17 13.69
C ASP A 64 8.01 12.47 13.55
N LEU A 65 7.33 12.69 12.41
CA LEU A 65 6.46 13.86 12.17
C LEU A 65 5.14 13.81 12.96
N VAL A 66 4.64 12.61 13.25
CA VAL A 66 3.38 12.41 13.99
C VAL A 66 3.61 12.40 15.51
N THR A 67 4.78 11.96 15.98
CA THR A 67 5.17 12.07 17.40
C THR A 67 5.78 13.41 17.77
N SER A 68 6.20 14.24 16.81
CA SER A 68 6.52 15.65 17.04
C SER A 68 5.23 16.48 17.17
N SER A 69 4.32 16.07 18.05
CA SER A 69 3.45 17.02 18.75
C SER A 69 4.30 17.77 19.77
N HIS A 70 5.24 18.57 19.28
CA HIS A 70 5.73 19.70 20.07
C HIS A 70 4.58 20.70 20.03
N SER A 71 3.78 20.67 21.10
CA SER A 71 2.89 21.76 21.55
C SER A 71 2.74 22.90 20.54
N ASP A 72 1.71 22.82 19.70
CA ASP A 72 1.19 23.91 18.87
C ASP A 72 0.52 24.99 19.77
N ASP A 73 1.21 25.44 20.81
CA ASP A 73 0.82 26.64 21.58
C ASP A 73 1.24 27.93 20.85
N THR A 74 2.00 27.83 19.75
CA THR A 74 2.44 28.98 18.96
C THR A 74 1.39 29.50 17.97
N LEU A 75 0.27 28.79 17.78
CA LEU A 75 -0.85 29.25 16.95
C LEU A 75 -1.91 30.05 17.74
N LEU A 76 -1.83 30.06 19.08
CA LEU A 76 -2.71 30.83 19.96
C LEU A 76 -2.04 32.09 20.56
N ASP A 77 -0.71 32.17 20.53
CA ASP A 77 0.10 33.30 21.07
C ASP A 77 -0.02 34.63 20.26
N GLY A 78 -1.00 34.71 19.34
CA GLY A 78 -1.27 35.89 18.52
C GLY A 78 -2.74 36.31 18.46
N LEU A 79 -3.60 35.72 19.30
CA LEU A 79 -5.04 36.05 19.36
C LEU A 79 -5.49 36.73 20.66
N ASP A 80 -4.54 37.10 21.53
CA ASP A 80 -4.81 37.90 22.73
C ASP A 80 -4.25 39.33 22.58
N GLU A 81 -4.66 40.06 21.55
CA GLU A 81 -4.66 41.53 21.59
C GLU A 81 -5.97 42.08 21.04
N GLU A 82 -6.58 42.95 21.84
CA GLU A 82 -7.74 43.82 21.61
C GLU A 82 -9.14 43.19 21.73
N TYR A 83 -9.72 43.28 22.95
CA TYR A 83 -10.88 44.15 23.25
C TYR A 83 -11.06 44.37 24.76
#